data_AF-A0A379FND2-F1
#
_entry.id   AF-A0A379FND2-F1
#
_cell.length_a   1.000
_cell.length_b   1.000
_cell.length_c   1.000
_cell.angle_alpha   90.00
_cell.angle_beta   90.00
_cell.angle_gamma   90.00
#
_symmetry.space_group_name_H-M   'P 1'
#
loop_
_entity.id
_entity.type
_entity.pdbx_description
1 polymer ?
#
loop_
_entity_poly.entity_id
_entity_poly.type
_entity_poly.pdbx_seq_one_letter_code
_entity_poly.pdbx_strand_id
1 'polypeptide(L)' 'MTLSKLLFSIKSQLRATGEREVPSKLIGSLVMDELKKLDKVAYIRFASVYRSFEDVREFGEEIAKLQD' A
#
# COMPACT_ATOMS: atom_id res chain seq x y z
N MET A 1 7.96 12.50 4.37
CA MET A 1 7.16 12.48 3.11
C MET A 1 5.71 12.82 3.47
N THR A 2 4.91 13.47 2.62
CA THR A 2 3.50 13.82 2.95
C THR A 2 2.53 12.96 2.15
N LEU A 3 1.32 12.74 2.66
CA LEU A 3 0.28 11.95 1.97
C LEU A 3 -0.03 12.47 0.55
N SER A 4 0.02 13.80 0.35
CA SER A 4 -0.16 14.42 -0.96
C SER A 4 0.93 14.02 -1.97
N LYS A 5 2.18 13.84 -1.52
CA LYS A 5 3.29 13.39 -2.38
C LYS A 5 3.11 11.93 -2.79
N LEU A 6 2.62 11.08 -1.88
CA LEU A 6 2.25 9.68 -2.19
C LEU A 6 1.19 9.64 -3.29
N LEU A 7 0.12 10.41 -3.14
CA LEU A 7 -0.95 10.51 -4.14
C LEU A 7 -0.44 10.97 -5.51
N PHE A 8 0.51 11.91 -5.53
CA PHE A 8 1.14 12.36 -6.77
C PHE A 8 1.99 11.26 -7.41
N SER A 9 2.80 10.55 -6.62
CA SER A 9 3.61 9.41 -7.08
C SER A 9 2.73 8.36 -7.75
N ILE A 10 1.68 7.91 -7.06
CA ILE A 10 0.76 6.88 -7.57
C ILE A 10 0.09 7.36 -8.87
N LYS A 11 -0.44 8.59 -8.91
CA LYS A 11 -1.05 9.13 -10.13
C LYS A 11 -0.07 9.26 -11.30
N SER A 12 1.21 9.54 -11.02
CA SER A 12 2.25 9.61 -12.04
C SER A 12 2.53 8.21 -12.60
N GLN A 13 2.67 7.20 -11.73
CA GLN A 13 2.91 5.81 -12.12
C GLN A 13 1.74 5.25 -12.93
N LEU A 14 0.50 5.52 -12.52
CA LEU A 14 -0.70 5.13 -13.26
C LEU A 14 -0.80 5.80 -14.63
N ARG A 15 -0.44 7.09 -14.73
CA ARG A 15 -0.42 7.76 -16.04
C ARG A 15 0.68 7.23 -16.96
N ALA A 16 1.81 6.83 -16.39
CA ALA A 16 2.92 6.27 -17.15
C ALA A 16 2.60 4.89 -17.76
N THR A 17 1.57 4.17 -17.28
CA THR A 17 1.16 2.91 -17.90
C THR A 17 0.50 3.11 -19.28
N GLY A 18 -0.09 4.29 -19.53
CA GLY A 18 -0.83 4.57 -20.77
C GLY A 18 -2.17 3.82 -20.91
N GLU A 19 -2.56 3.06 -19.88
CA GLU A 19 -3.78 2.25 -19.90
C GLU A 19 -5.04 3.10 -19.69
N ARG A 20 -6.10 2.80 -20.43
CA ARG A 20 -7.40 3.48 -20.28
C ARG A 20 -8.14 3.02 -19.03
N GLU A 21 -7.97 1.76 -18.66
CA GLU A 21 -8.56 1.15 -17.48
C GLU A 21 -7.46 0.51 -16.64
N VAL A 22 -7.54 0.70 -15.33
CA VAL A 22 -6.51 0.22 -14.40
C VAL A 22 -7.15 -0.78 -13.44
N PRO A 23 -6.58 -2.00 -13.29
CA PRO A 23 -7.04 -2.94 -12.29
C PRO A 23 -6.90 -2.35 -10.88
N SER A 24 -7.96 -2.43 -10.05
CA SER A 24 -7.92 -1.98 -8.65
C SER A 24 -6.79 -2.63 -7.85
N LYS A 25 -6.39 -3.86 -8.23
CA LYS A 25 -5.26 -4.56 -7.62
C LYS A 25 -3.94 -3.80 -7.78
N LEU A 26 -3.70 -3.19 -8.95
CA LEU A 26 -2.50 -2.39 -9.20
C LEU A 26 -2.49 -1.13 -8.33
N ILE A 27 -3.64 -0.48 -8.17
CA ILE A 27 -3.75 0.71 -7.31
C ILE A 27 -3.41 0.32 -5.86
N GLY A 28 -3.99 -0.78 -5.37
CA GLY A 28 -3.74 -1.26 -4.01
C GLY A 28 -2.27 -1.63 -3.76
N SER A 29 -1.58 -2.26 -4.73
CA SER A 29 -0.15 -2.56 -4.58
C SER A 29 0.69 -1.29 -4.52
N LEU A 30 0.41 -0.29 -5.37
CA LEU A 30 1.11 0.99 -5.34
C LEU A 30 0.90 1.75 -4.02
N VAL A 31 -0.31 1.71 -3.47
CA VAL A 31 -0.61 2.30 -2.15
C VAL A 31 0.17 1.57 -1.04
N MET A 32 0.21 0.24 -1.07
CA MET A 32 0.97 -0.56 -0.10
C MET A 32 2.47 -0.21 -0.12
N ASP A 33 3.07 -0.11 -1.30
CA ASP A 33 4.50 0.17 -1.46
C ASP A 33 4.88 1.57 -0.98
N GLU A 34 4.03 2.56 -1.25
CA GLU A 34 4.27 3.94 -0.80
C GLU A 34 3.99 4.11 0.70
N LEU A 35 2.94 3.50 1.23
CA LEU A 35 2.63 3.54 2.67
C LEU A 35 3.73 2.85 3.49
N LYS A 36 4.27 1.71 3.02
CA LYS A 36 5.37 1.01 3.70
C LYS A 36 6.60 1.91 3.93
N LYS A 37 6.85 2.84 3.01
CA LYS A 37 7.95 3.83 3.09
C LYS A 37 7.58 5.05 3.92
N LEU A 38 6.31 5.45 3.90
CA LEU A 38 5.82 6.68 4.50
C LEU A 38 5.54 6.52 6.00
N ASP A 39 4.73 5.53 6.34
CA ASP A 39 4.16 5.34 7.67
C ASP A 39 3.77 3.87 7.87
N LYS A 40 4.49 3.19 8.77
CA LYS A 40 4.29 1.77 9.09
C LYS A 40 2.89 1.50 9.69
N VAL A 41 2.33 2.42 10.48
CA VAL A 41 1.00 2.27 11.08
C VAL A 41 -0.09 2.41 10.03
N ALA A 42 0.03 3.39 9.13
CA ALA A 42 -0.89 3.56 8.01
C ALA A 42 -0.83 2.38 7.03
N TYR A 43 0.38 1.86 6.75
CA TYR A 43 0.57 0.63 5.96
C TYR A 43 -0.20 -0.54 6.58
N ILE A 44 0.00 -0.80 7.87
CA ILE A 44 -0.65 -1.92 8.55
C ILE A 44 -2.19 -1.79 8.55
N ARG A 45 -2.72 -0.59 8.77
CA ARG A 45 -4.17 -0.33 8.70
C ARG A 45 -4.76 -0.53 7.30
N PHE A 46 -3.98 -0.21 6.26
CA PHE A 46 -4.41 -0.42 4.89
C PHE A 46 -4.32 -1.91 4.53
N ALA A 47 -3.23 -2.57 4.91
CA ALA A 47 -2.97 -3.98 4.67
C ALA A 47 -4.06 -4.87 5.29
N SER A 48 -4.55 -4.54 6.48
CA SER A 48 -5.60 -5.33 7.15
C SER A 48 -6.90 -5.43 6.35
N VAL A 49 -7.26 -4.37 5.63
CA VAL A 49 -8.44 -4.38 4.75
C VAL A 49 -8.08 -4.95 3.38
N TYR A 50 -6.97 -4.51 2.79
CA TYR A 50 -6.60 -4.85 1.41
C TYR A 50 -6.23 -6.33 1.22
N ARG A 51 -5.59 -6.95 2.22
CA ARG A 51 -5.24 -8.38 2.20
C ARG A 51 -6.25 -9.27 2.92
N SER A 52 -7.28 -8.68 3.55
CA SER A 52 -8.30 -9.40 4.31
C SER A 52 -7.69 -10.44 5.25
N PHE A 53 -6.75 -10.03 6.11
CA PHE A 53 -6.15 -10.95 7.08
C PHE A 53 -7.26 -11.58 7.93
N GLU A 54 -7.38 -12.89 7.86
CA GLU A 54 -8.42 -13.63 8.60
C GLU A 54 -8.00 -13.83 10.06
N ASP A 55 -6.71 -13.72 10.36
CA ASP A 55 -6.13 -14.01 11.67
C ASP A 55 -5.16 -12.92 12.17
N VAL A 56 -5.24 -12.64 13.47
CA VAL A 56 -4.30 -11.78 14.21
C VAL A 56 -2.86 -12.29 14.12
N ARG A 57 -2.66 -13.59 13.90
CA ARG A 57 -1.33 -14.19 13.66
C ARG A 57 -0.68 -13.66 12.38
N GLU A 58 -1.42 -13.63 11.26
CA GLU A 58 -0.92 -13.09 9.97
C GLU A 58 -0.56 -11.60 10.10
N PHE A 59 -1.34 -10.87 10.89
CA PHE A 59 -1.07 -9.48 11.23
C PHE A 59 0.23 -9.32 12.03
N GLY A 60 0.46 -10.17 13.02
CA GLY A 60 1.70 -10.19 13.81
C GLY A 60 2.94 -10.50 12.96
N GLU A 61 2.83 -11.45 12.03
CA GLU A 61 3.90 -11.77 11.08
C GLU A 61 4.25 -10.59 10.15
N GLU A 62 3.24 -9.85 9.67
CA GLU A 62 3.49 -8.65 8.86
C GLU A 62 4.12 -7.51 9.67
N ILE A 63 3.77 -7.37 10.96
CA ILE A 63 4.46 -6.42 11.85
C ILE A 63 5.92 -6.82 12.05
N ALA A 64 6.21 -8.11 12.26
CA ALA A 64 7.58 -8.60 12.43
C ALA A 64 8.46 -8.24 11.21
N LYS A 65 7.93 -8.40 9.99
CA LYS A 65 8.61 -8.01 8.74
C LYS A 65 8.89 -6.50 8.60
N LEU A 66 8.32 -5.66 9.45
CA LEU A 66 8.56 -4.22 9.48
C LEU A 66 9.52 -3.81 10.60
N GLN A 67 9.92 -4.70 11.49
CA GLN A 67 10.85 -4.42 12.59
C GLN A 67 12.33 -4.59 12.20
N ASP A 68 12.58 -5.22 11.05
CA ASP A 68 13.89 -5.27 10.37
C ASP A 68 14.09 -4.07 9.43
#